data_AF-A0A921KLE0-F1
#
_entry.id   AF-A0A921KLE0-F1
#
_cell.length_a   1.000
_cell.length_b   1.000
_cell.length_c   1.000
_cell.angle_alpha   90.00
_cell.angle_beta   90.00
_cell.angle_gamma   90.00
#
_symmetry.space_group_name_H-M   'P 1'
#
loop_
_entity.id
_entity.type
_entity.pdbx_description
1 polymer ?
#
loop_
_entity_poly.entity_id
_entity_poly.type
_entity_poly.pdbx_seq_one_letter_code
_entity_poly.pdbx_strand_id
1 'polypeptide(L)'
;MSDLAKDISFGEEKELYEECQKKYGMRIKKRTRKRYSMTFIAVILLICLCTTFHNLNYTVVYASGKEGMVQLKEGEKVSLIEEMTPLGKGYTIQISHRKNERFEVIDGLENSYAENIFVNGDTIYWVPDGFLPGKITDGDGSDIQINKTNSSILKIRVYKGEKAEDIYLQLEREETGTYIELLENEGGN
;
A
#
# COMPACT_ATOMS: atom_id res chain seq x y z
N MET A 1 -11.56 -76.98 -45.58
CA MET A 1 -10.52 -76.00 -45.21
C MET A 1 -11.15 -74.63 -45.33
N SER A 2 -11.15 -73.90 -44.21
CA SER A 2 -11.96 -72.72 -43.94
C SER A 2 -11.47 -71.51 -44.74
N ASP A 3 -12.32 -71.01 -45.64
CA ASP A 3 -12.10 -69.85 -46.50
C ASP A 3 -12.42 -68.55 -45.72
N LEU A 4 -11.88 -68.42 -44.49
CA LEU A 4 -12.17 -67.30 -43.57
C LEU A 4 -11.26 -66.07 -43.79
N ALA A 5 -10.34 -66.13 -44.77
CA ALA A 5 -9.29 -65.12 -44.93
C ALA A 5 -9.54 -64.14 -46.10
N LYS A 6 -10.72 -64.15 -46.71
CA LYS A 6 -10.99 -63.44 -47.97
C LYS A 6 -11.90 -62.21 -47.89
N ASP A 7 -12.33 -61.81 -46.70
CA ASP A 7 -13.34 -60.75 -46.55
C ASP A 7 -12.85 -59.44 -45.88
N ILE A 8 -11.53 -59.25 -45.74
CA ILE A 8 -11.01 -57.94 -45.32
C ILE A 8 -10.72 -57.13 -46.60
N SER A 9 -11.70 -56.32 -46.99
CA SER A 9 -11.54 -55.40 -48.11
C SER A 9 -10.58 -54.27 -47.72
N PHE A 10 -9.62 -53.95 -48.60
CA PHE A 10 -8.64 -52.86 -48.44
C PHE A 10 -9.25 -51.44 -48.25
N GLY A 11 -10.58 -51.31 -48.41
CA GLY A 11 -11.32 -50.06 -48.20
C GLY A 11 -11.59 -49.74 -46.72
N GLU A 12 -11.98 -50.75 -45.94
CA GLU A 12 -12.31 -50.58 -44.51
C GLU A 12 -11.07 -50.24 -43.67
N GLU A 13 -9.91 -50.80 -44.02
CA GLU A 13 -8.65 -50.59 -43.29
C GLU A 13 -8.16 -49.13 -43.40
N LYS A 14 -8.37 -48.50 -44.56
CA LYS A 14 -8.05 -47.09 -44.81
C LYS A 14 -8.97 -46.15 -44.01
N GLU A 15 -10.26 -46.48 -43.98
CA GLU A 15 -11.28 -45.69 -43.28
C GLU A 15 -11.07 -45.74 -41.76
N LEU A 16 -10.74 -46.93 -41.23
CA LEU A 16 -10.36 -47.13 -39.82
C LEU A 16 -9.10 -46.34 -39.44
N TYR A 17 -8.11 -46.31 -40.33
CA TYR A 17 -6.87 -45.57 -40.12
C TYR A 17 -7.11 -44.05 -40.08
N GLU A 18 -7.91 -43.52 -41.00
CA GLU A 18 -8.29 -42.09 -41.02
C GLU A 18 -9.09 -41.70 -39.77
N GLU A 19 -10.03 -42.54 -39.32
CA GLU A 19 -10.80 -42.27 -38.10
C GLU A 19 -9.92 -42.26 -36.84
N CYS A 20 -8.96 -43.19 -36.76
CA CYS A 20 -7.96 -43.25 -35.69
C CYS A 20 -7.07 -42.00 -35.68
N GLN A 21 -6.59 -41.56 -36.84
CA GLN A 21 -5.77 -40.36 -36.98
C GLN A 21 -6.54 -39.09 -36.56
N LYS A 22 -7.81 -39.00 -36.93
CA LYS A 22 -8.71 -37.89 -36.56
C LYS A 22 -8.96 -37.83 -35.05
N LYS A 23 -9.23 -38.98 -34.41
CA LYS A 23 -9.38 -39.10 -32.94
C LYS A 23 -8.09 -38.74 -32.22
N TYR A 24 -6.93 -39.17 -32.73
CA TYR A 24 -5.63 -38.85 -32.15
C TYR A 24 -5.32 -37.35 -32.23
N GLY A 25 -5.54 -36.72 -33.39
CA GLY A 25 -5.36 -35.27 -33.59
C GLY A 25 -6.26 -34.43 -32.69
N MET A 26 -7.53 -34.83 -32.49
CA MET A 26 -8.44 -34.17 -31.55
C MET A 26 -7.98 -34.29 -30.09
N ARG A 27 -7.46 -35.46 -29.68
CA ARG A 27 -6.91 -35.66 -28.32
C ARG A 27 -5.68 -34.78 -28.08
N ILE A 28 -4.80 -34.66 -29.08
CA ILE A 28 -3.63 -33.75 -29.01
C ILE A 28 -4.11 -32.31 -28.87
N LYS A 29 -4.95 -31.80 -29.79
CA LYS A 29 -5.47 -30.41 -29.71
C LYS A 29 -6.14 -30.10 -28.37
N LYS A 30 -6.90 -31.06 -27.81
CA LYS A 30 -7.54 -30.92 -26.48
C LYS A 30 -6.51 -30.88 -25.34
N ARG A 31 -5.44 -31.69 -25.40
CA ARG A 31 -4.32 -31.64 -24.45
C ARG A 31 -3.54 -30.33 -24.56
N THR A 32 -3.21 -29.87 -25.77
CA THR A 32 -2.47 -28.62 -25.97
C THR A 32 -3.29 -27.42 -25.52
N ARG A 33 -4.60 -27.36 -25.84
CA ARG A 33 -5.51 -26.31 -25.36
C ARG A 33 -5.65 -26.30 -23.84
N LYS A 34 -5.70 -27.47 -23.19
CA LYS A 34 -5.67 -27.56 -21.72
C LYS A 34 -4.35 -27.07 -21.14
N ARG A 35 -3.21 -27.40 -21.75
CA ARG A 35 -1.89 -26.88 -21.34
C ARG A 35 -1.84 -25.36 -21.43
N TYR A 36 -2.23 -24.77 -22.57
CA TYR A 36 -2.28 -23.32 -22.74
C TYR A 36 -3.25 -22.64 -21.75
N SER A 37 -4.41 -23.26 -21.48
CA SER A 37 -5.36 -22.76 -20.49
C SER A 37 -4.79 -22.79 -19.07
N MET A 38 -4.07 -23.87 -18.69
CA MET A 38 -3.45 -23.99 -17.37
C MET A 38 -2.28 -23.02 -17.20
N THR A 39 -1.46 -22.82 -18.24
CA THR A 39 -0.36 -21.84 -18.20
C THR A 39 -0.91 -20.42 -18.07
N PHE A 40 -2.01 -20.09 -18.76
CA PHE A 40 -2.63 -18.77 -18.65
C PHE A 40 -3.19 -18.51 -17.25
N ILE A 41 -3.89 -19.50 -16.65
CA ILE A 41 -4.37 -19.39 -15.27
C ILE A 41 -3.20 -19.25 -14.29
N ALA A 42 -2.11 -19.99 -14.47
CA ALA A 42 -0.93 -19.90 -13.63
C ALA A 42 -0.28 -18.50 -13.71
N VAL A 43 -0.21 -17.89 -14.89
CA VAL A 43 0.31 -16.53 -15.07
C VAL A 43 -0.58 -15.50 -14.38
N ILE A 44 -1.90 -15.61 -14.49
CA ILE A 44 -2.84 -14.72 -13.78
C ILE A 44 -2.66 -14.83 -12.28
N LEU A 45 -2.59 -16.06 -11.75
CA LEU A 45 -2.37 -16.29 -10.33
C LEU A 45 -1.04 -15.71 -9.87
N LEU A 46 0.03 -15.83 -10.67
CA LEU A 46 1.33 -15.23 -10.39
C LEU A 46 1.24 -13.70 -10.32
N ILE A 47 0.56 -13.06 -11.28
CA ILE A 47 0.35 -11.61 -11.30
C ILE A 47 -0.42 -11.16 -10.06
N CYS A 48 -1.51 -11.84 -9.70
CA CYS A 48 -2.28 -11.57 -8.49
C CYS A 48 -1.44 -11.75 -7.22
N LEU A 49 -0.55 -12.73 -7.19
CA LEU A 49 0.36 -12.94 -6.06
C LEU A 49 1.37 -11.79 -5.95
N CYS A 50 1.98 -11.39 -7.07
CA CYS A 50 2.92 -10.27 -7.09
C CYS A 50 2.26 -8.95 -6.67
N THR A 51 1.05 -8.64 -7.15
CA THR A 51 0.35 -7.41 -6.78
C THR A 51 -0.06 -7.39 -5.32
N THR A 52 -0.52 -8.53 -4.78
CA THR A 52 -0.82 -8.65 -3.35
C THR A 52 0.44 -8.49 -2.49
N PHE A 53 1.55 -9.12 -2.86
CA PHE A 53 2.83 -8.92 -2.18
C PHE A 53 3.32 -7.47 -2.24
N HIS A 54 3.13 -6.80 -3.38
CA HIS A 54 3.50 -5.39 -3.53
C HIS A 54 2.65 -4.49 -2.63
N ASN A 55 1.32 -4.65 -2.66
CA ASN A 55 0.39 -3.93 -1.79
C ASN A 55 0.64 -4.21 -0.30
N LEU A 56 1.07 -5.43 0.05
CA LEU A 56 1.43 -5.79 1.42
C LEU A 56 2.68 -5.04 1.92
N ASN A 57 3.51 -4.48 1.06
CA ASN A 57 4.74 -3.81 1.46
C ASN A 57 4.60 -2.29 1.63
N TYR A 58 3.45 -1.67 1.34
CA TYR A 58 3.27 -0.23 1.51
C TYR A 58 2.89 0.15 2.93
N THR A 59 3.46 1.25 3.41
CA THR A 59 2.99 1.88 4.67
C THR A 59 1.66 2.56 4.37
N VAL A 60 0.66 2.33 5.21
CA VAL A 60 -0.63 2.98 5.04
C VAL A 60 -0.79 4.06 6.10
N VAL A 61 -0.90 5.31 5.65
CA VAL A 61 -1.15 6.47 6.51
C VAL A 61 -2.63 6.83 6.41
N TYR A 62 -3.26 7.07 7.54
CA TYR A 62 -4.63 7.54 7.66
C TYR A 62 -4.67 8.90 8.33
N ALA A 63 -5.62 9.73 7.95
CA ALA A 63 -5.87 11.00 8.61
C ALA A 63 -7.35 11.20 8.91
N SER A 64 -7.63 11.92 10.01
CA SER A 64 -9.00 12.27 10.39
C SER A 64 -9.56 13.29 9.40
N GLY A 65 -10.40 12.83 8.48
CA GLY A 65 -11.08 13.65 7.47
C GLY A 65 -12.58 13.84 7.79
N LYS A 66 -13.27 14.63 6.96
CA LYS A 66 -14.70 14.96 7.15
C LYS A 66 -15.63 13.74 7.16
N GLU A 67 -15.26 12.67 6.45
CA GLU A 67 -16.03 11.42 6.35
C GLU A 67 -15.52 10.33 7.31
N GLY A 68 -14.58 10.66 8.20
CA GLY A 68 -13.90 9.73 9.09
C GLY A 68 -12.43 9.54 8.70
N MET A 69 -11.84 8.41 9.09
CA MET A 69 -10.44 8.10 8.77
C MET A 69 -10.26 7.83 7.27
N VAL A 70 -9.50 8.68 6.60
CA VAL A 70 -9.21 8.60 5.16
C VAL A 70 -7.78 8.12 4.96
N GLN A 71 -7.59 7.13 4.10
CA GLN A 71 -6.27 6.68 3.69
C GLN A 71 -5.62 7.72 2.75
N LEU A 72 -4.39 8.13 3.05
CA LEU A 72 -3.61 9.01 2.19
C LEU A 72 -3.05 8.22 1.00
N LYS A 73 -3.05 8.87 -0.16
CA LYS A 73 -2.30 8.43 -1.34
C LYS A 73 -1.23 9.47 -1.65
N GLU A 74 -0.12 9.01 -2.21
CA GLU A 74 0.95 9.89 -2.64
C GLU A 74 0.41 10.96 -3.62
N GLY A 75 0.77 12.23 -3.38
CA GLY A 75 0.34 13.39 -4.17
C GLY A 75 -1.13 13.79 -3.99
N GLU A 76 -1.90 13.12 -3.13
CA GLU A 76 -3.31 13.45 -2.87
C GLU A 76 -3.44 14.31 -1.61
N LYS A 77 -3.96 15.54 -1.77
CA LYS A 77 -4.34 16.40 -0.64
C LYS A 77 -5.68 15.96 -0.04
N VAL A 78 -5.67 15.65 1.26
CA VAL A 78 -6.86 15.26 2.03
C VAL A 78 -7.21 16.36 3.02
N SER A 79 -8.48 16.79 3.04
CA SER A 79 -8.97 17.77 4.01
C SER A 79 -9.12 17.14 5.40
N LEU A 80 -8.47 17.74 6.39
CA LEU A 80 -8.51 17.33 7.78
C LEU A 80 -9.71 17.94 8.51
N ILE A 81 -10.15 17.26 9.58
CA ILE A 81 -11.13 17.79 10.54
C ILE A 81 -10.43 18.14 11.85
N GLU A 82 -10.67 19.36 12.36
CA GLU A 82 -10.20 19.75 13.69
C GLU A 82 -10.94 18.94 14.74
N GLU A 83 -10.20 18.37 15.69
CA GLU A 83 -10.75 17.60 16.80
C GLU A 83 -10.03 17.93 18.11
N MET A 84 -10.60 17.44 19.21
CA MET A 84 -9.98 17.58 20.53
C MET A 84 -9.00 16.43 20.75
N THR A 85 -7.71 16.71 20.60
CA THR A 85 -6.63 15.78 20.94
C THR A 85 -6.37 15.81 22.45
N PRO A 86 -5.60 14.85 23.01
CA PRO A 86 -5.12 14.94 24.39
C PRO A 86 -4.33 16.22 24.68
N LEU A 87 -3.84 16.90 23.64
CA LEU A 87 -3.05 18.11 23.70
C LEU A 87 -3.85 19.38 23.35
N GLY A 88 -5.17 19.28 23.23
CA GLY A 88 -6.04 20.38 22.83
C GLY A 88 -6.47 20.29 21.37
N LYS A 89 -6.91 21.42 20.80
CA LYS A 89 -7.42 21.47 19.42
C LYS A 89 -6.31 21.18 18.43
N GLY A 90 -6.53 20.18 17.56
CA GLY A 90 -5.55 19.77 16.57
C GLY A 90 -6.13 18.75 15.61
N TYR A 91 -5.24 17.97 15.01
CA TYR A 91 -5.58 17.00 13.98
C TYR A 91 -4.86 15.68 14.26
N THR A 92 -5.54 14.56 14.01
CA THR A 92 -4.98 13.22 14.22
C THR A 92 -4.63 12.54 12.90
N ILE A 93 -3.43 11.96 12.88
CA ILE A 93 -2.91 11.09 11.83
C ILE A 93 -2.60 9.74 12.49
N GLN A 94 -2.93 8.64 11.81
CA GLN A 94 -2.59 7.29 12.25
C GLN A 94 -1.73 6.60 11.20
N ILE A 95 -0.66 5.96 11.65
CA ILE A 95 0.18 5.13 10.79
C ILE A 95 -0.17 3.68 11.07
N SER A 96 -0.72 3.01 10.07
CA SER A 96 -0.98 1.57 10.16
C SER A 96 0.32 0.82 9.90
N HIS A 97 0.63 -0.09 10.82
CA HIS A 97 1.83 -0.91 10.77
C HIS A 97 1.47 -2.33 11.21
N ARG A 98 2.18 -3.32 10.69
CA ARG A 98 2.01 -4.73 11.07
C ARG A 98 2.76 -5.07 12.34
N LYS A 99 2.49 -6.28 12.85
CA LYS A 99 3.27 -6.90 13.92
C LYS A 99 4.76 -6.93 13.51
N ASN A 100 5.60 -6.26 14.31
CA ASN A 100 7.06 -6.04 14.11
C ASN A 100 7.46 -4.89 13.16
N GLU A 101 6.50 -4.11 12.67
CA GLU A 101 6.80 -2.82 12.04
C GLU A 101 6.77 -1.73 13.11
N ARG A 102 7.60 -0.70 12.94
CA ARG A 102 7.59 0.51 13.78
C ARG A 102 7.90 1.71 12.91
N PHE A 103 7.48 2.89 13.32
CA PHE A 103 7.97 4.13 12.73
C PHE A 103 8.62 5.02 13.78
N GLU A 104 9.40 5.96 13.30
CA GLU A 104 9.92 7.07 14.08
C GLU A 104 9.83 8.35 13.24
N VAL A 105 9.45 9.45 13.89
CA VAL A 105 9.59 10.78 13.29
C VAL A 105 11.07 11.15 13.40
N ILE A 106 11.72 11.43 12.28
CA ILE A 106 13.16 11.68 12.24
C ILE A 106 13.41 13.14 12.56
N ASP A 107 14.08 13.44 13.67
CA ASP A 107 14.51 14.80 13.97
C ASP A 107 15.58 15.25 12.95
N GLY A 108 15.37 16.39 12.31
CA GLY A 108 16.31 16.92 11.32
C GLY A 108 15.84 18.17 10.60
N LEU A 109 16.73 18.78 9.82
CA LEU A 109 16.48 20.01 9.04
C LEU A 109 15.40 19.85 7.97
N GLU A 110 15.08 18.60 7.59
CA GLU A 110 14.01 18.28 6.64
C GLU A 110 12.62 18.48 7.28
N ASN A 111 12.53 18.46 8.61
CA ASN A 111 11.28 18.76 9.29
C ASN A 111 11.13 20.26 9.51
N SER A 112 9.93 20.75 9.29
CA SER A 112 9.56 22.13 9.59
C SER A 112 8.49 22.16 10.68
N TYR A 113 8.69 22.99 11.71
CA TYR A 113 7.78 23.12 12.86
C TYR A 113 7.43 21.77 13.51
N ALA A 114 8.46 20.95 13.75
CA ALA A 114 8.31 19.63 14.40
C ALA A 114 7.87 19.76 15.86
N GLU A 115 8.11 20.90 16.50
CA GLU A 115 7.65 21.22 17.85
C GLU A 115 6.12 21.22 17.99
N ASN A 116 5.37 21.37 16.89
CA ASN A 116 3.91 21.29 16.86
C ASN A 116 3.39 19.85 16.67
N ILE A 117 4.29 18.87 16.61
CA ILE A 117 3.99 17.46 16.32
C ILE A 117 4.27 16.60 17.54
N PHE A 118 3.31 15.76 17.89
CA PHE A 118 3.39 14.90 19.05
C PHE A 118 3.04 13.46 18.66
N VAL A 119 3.86 12.51 19.08
CA VAL A 119 3.69 11.10 18.75
C VAL A 119 3.28 10.32 19.99
N ASN A 120 2.24 9.52 19.88
CA ASN A 120 1.79 8.60 20.93
C ASN A 120 1.46 7.24 20.31
N GLY A 121 2.41 6.29 20.45
CA GLY A 121 2.33 5.00 19.77
C GLY A 121 2.20 5.23 18.26
N ASP A 122 1.11 4.76 17.67
CA ASP A 122 0.91 4.81 16.22
C ASP A 122 0.15 6.04 15.74
N THR A 123 -0.08 6.97 16.66
CA THR A 123 -0.86 8.19 16.44
C THR A 123 0.06 9.40 16.49
N ILE A 124 -0.10 10.28 15.50
CA ILE A 124 0.57 11.57 15.40
C ILE A 124 -0.50 12.65 15.55
N TYR A 125 -0.26 13.58 16.45
CA TYR A 125 -1.09 14.77 16.66
C TYR A 125 -0.38 15.99 16.11
N TRP A 126 -1.05 16.75 15.25
CA TRP A 126 -0.61 18.06 14.83
C TRP A 126 -1.41 19.14 15.55
N VAL A 127 -0.70 19.99 16.29
CA VAL A 127 -1.28 21.09 17.09
C VAL A 127 -0.70 22.42 16.58
N PRO A 128 -1.18 22.93 15.44
CA PRO A 128 -0.63 24.12 14.80
C PRO A 128 -0.82 25.42 15.60
N ASP A 129 -1.81 25.48 16.48
CA ASP A 129 -2.02 26.65 17.36
C ASP A 129 -1.08 26.68 18.57
N GLY A 130 -0.17 25.71 18.65
CA GLY A 130 0.74 25.51 19.77
C GLY A 130 0.04 24.87 20.97
N PHE A 131 0.84 24.40 21.92
CA PHE A 131 0.35 23.82 23.16
C PHE A 131 0.36 24.85 24.28
N LEU A 132 -0.80 25.07 24.91
CA LEU A 132 -0.95 25.95 26.08
C LEU A 132 -1.85 25.30 27.16
N PRO A 133 -1.32 24.35 27.95
CA PRO A 133 -1.76 24.23 29.33
C PRO A 133 -0.60 23.90 30.28
N GLY A 134 -0.39 24.80 31.25
CA GLY A 134 0.60 24.63 32.31
C GLY A 134 2.01 24.92 31.82
N LYS A 135 2.83 25.52 32.69
CA LYS A 135 4.24 25.79 32.39
C LYS A 135 4.97 24.47 32.12
N ILE A 136 5.13 24.12 30.84
CA ILE A 136 6.15 23.14 30.46
C ILE A 136 7.46 23.89 30.61
N THR A 137 8.33 23.38 31.47
CA THR A 137 9.67 23.93 31.64
C THR A 137 10.68 22.96 31.07
N ASP A 138 11.74 23.47 30.45
CA ASP A 138 12.89 22.67 30.09
C ASP A 138 13.65 22.19 31.35
N GLY A 139 14.72 21.42 31.15
CA GLY A 139 15.56 20.93 32.25
C GLY A 139 16.18 22.04 33.10
N ASP A 140 16.22 23.27 32.60
CA ASP A 140 16.77 24.46 33.24
C ASP A 140 15.69 25.36 33.87
N GLY A 141 14.40 24.98 33.77
CA GLY A 141 13.28 25.71 34.33
C GLY A 141 12.70 26.81 33.43
N SER A 142 13.13 26.92 32.17
CA SER A 142 12.63 27.90 31.21
C SER A 142 11.32 27.43 30.59
N ASP A 143 10.33 28.32 30.51
CA ASP A 143 9.04 28.01 29.89
C ASP A 143 9.23 27.67 28.40
N ILE A 144 8.86 26.45 27.99
CA ILE A 144 8.85 26.01 26.60
C ILE A 144 7.58 26.55 25.95
N GLN A 145 7.75 27.47 25.01
CA GLN A 145 6.67 27.98 24.17
C GLN A 145 6.71 27.32 22.79
N ILE A 146 5.59 26.72 22.40
CA ILE A 146 5.40 26.16 21.06
C ILE A 146 4.66 27.20 20.24
N ASN A 147 5.34 27.72 19.23
CA ASN A 147 4.80 28.79 18.40
C ASN A 147 3.65 28.28 17.53
N LYS A 148 2.81 29.23 17.11
CA LYS A 148 1.79 28.94 16.11
C LYS A 148 2.43 28.75 14.74
N THR A 149 1.92 27.80 13.98
CA THR A 149 2.30 27.58 12.59
C THR A 149 1.08 27.31 11.71
N ASN A 150 1.20 27.64 10.43
CA ASN A 150 0.23 27.24 9.41
C ASN A 150 0.70 26.03 8.60
N SER A 151 1.93 25.57 8.79
CA SER A 151 2.44 24.40 8.07
C SER A 151 3.50 23.65 8.86
N SER A 152 3.49 22.33 8.71
CA SER A 152 4.54 21.44 9.22
C SER A 152 4.90 20.42 8.14
N ILE A 153 6.19 20.10 8.04
CA ILE A 153 6.68 19.01 7.18
C ILE A 153 7.34 17.98 8.09
N LEU A 154 7.01 16.72 7.89
CA LEU A 154 7.50 15.61 8.69
C LEU A 154 8.10 14.52 7.83
N LYS A 155 9.35 14.19 8.09
CA LYS A 155 9.98 12.96 7.66
C LYS A 155 9.72 11.86 8.69
N ILE A 156 9.17 10.76 8.22
CA ILE A 156 8.85 9.60 9.04
C ILE A 156 9.58 8.40 8.46
N ARG A 157 10.41 7.75 9.26
CA ARG A 157 11.07 6.51 8.89
C ARG A 157 10.24 5.33 9.37
N VAL A 158 9.88 4.46 8.45
CA VAL A 158 9.11 3.24 8.69
C VAL A 158 10.01 2.03 8.54
N TYR A 159 10.15 1.26 9.61
CA TYR A 159 10.92 0.03 9.64
C TYR A 159 10.03 -1.18 9.37
N LYS A 160 10.36 -1.92 8.32
CA LYS A 160 9.71 -3.16 7.88
C LYS A 160 10.70 -4.31 7.97
N GLY A 161 10.91 -4.80 9.19
CA GLY A 161 11.96 -5.78 9.48
C GLY A 161 13.35 -5.18 9.32
N GLU A 162 14.17 -5.71 8.40
CA GLU A 162 15.51 -5.21 8.11
C GLU A 162 15.53 -4.02 7.14
N LYS A 163 14.39 -3.69 6.51
CA LYS A 163 14.27 -2.58 5.59
C LYS A 163 13.72 -1.34 6.30
N ALA A 164 14.18 -0.17 5.89
CA ALA A 164 13.61 1.11 6.29
C ALA A 164 13.24 1.91 5.05
N GLU A 165 12.15 2.65 5.14
CA GLU A 165 11.62 3.53 4.10
C GLU A 165 11.27 4.87 4.75
N ASP A 166 11.65 5.97 4.11
CA ASP A 166 11.32 7.30 4.56
C ASP A 166 10.08 7.78 3.80
N ILE A 167 9.11 8.35 4.50
CA ILE A 167 7.94 9.00 3.92
C ILE A 167 7.86 10.43 4.43
N TYR A 168 7.25 11.31 3.64
CA TYR A 168 7.12 12.72 3.98
C TYR A 168 5.65 13.11 4.03
N LEU A 169 5.25 13.74 5.14
CA LEU A 169 3.93 14.32 5.31
C LEU A 169 4.03 15.85 5.31
N GLN A 170 3.20 16.49 4.50
CA GLN A 170 3.03 17.93 4.50
C GLN A 170 1.65 18.26 5.07
N LEU A 171 1.64 19.09 6.10
CA LEU A 171 0.46 19.56 6.82
C LEU A 171 0.33 21.06 6.55
N GLU A 172 -0.84 21.51 6.11
CA GLU A 172 -1.06 22.91 5.73
C GLU A 172 -2.43 23.41 6.20
N ARG A 173 -2.45 24.63 6.71
CA ARG A 173 -3.63 25.39 7.07
C ARG A 173 -3.71 26.61 6.17
N GLU A 174 -4.69 26.58 5.27
CA GLU A 174 -5.02 27.65 4.34
C GLU A 174 -6.34 28.33 4.75
N GLU A 175 -6.70 29.43 4.07
CA GLU A 175 -7.99 30.09 4.28
C GLU A 175 -9.19 29.18 3.94
N THR A 176 -8.99 28.26 2.98
CA THR A 176 -10.00 27.34 2.45
C THR A 176 -10.20 26.10 3.33
N GLY A 177 -9.25 25.80 4.21
CA GLY A 177 -9.30 24.63 5.07
C GLY A 177 -7.93 24.17 5.55
N THR A 178 -7.92 23.00 6.16
CA THR A 178 -6.69 22.34 6.62
C THR A 178 -6.53 21.02 5.87
N TYR A 179 -5.30 20.74 5.45
CA TYR A 179 -4.98 19.65 4.54
C TYR A 179 -3.74 18.88 4.99
N ILE A 180 -3.69 17.63 4.59
CA ILE A 180 -2.51 16.77 4.67
C ILE A 180 -2.22 16.16 3.31
N GLU A 181 -0.95 16.00 2.99
CA GLU A 181 -0.47 15.33 1.79
C GLU A 181 0.65 14.37 2.16
N LEU A 182 0.60 13.17 1.59
CA LEU A 182 1.74 12.26 1.55
C LEU A 182 2.54 12.62 0.31
N LEU A 183 3.76 13.14 0.47
CA LEU A 183 4.57 13.58 -0.66
C LEU A 183 5.09 12.37 -1.43
N GLU A 184 5.15 12.51 -2.76
CA GLU A 184 5.84 11.54 -3.60
C GLU A 184 7.30 11.47 -3.17
N ASN A 185 7.78 10.26 -2.85
CA ASN A 185 9.20 10.05 -2.69
C ASN A 185 9.83 10.30 -4.07
N GLU A 186 10.60 11.38 -4.20
CA GLU A 186 11.53 11.52 -5.32
C GLU A 186 12.57 10.40 -5.17
N GLY A 187 12.23 9.22 -5.68
CA GLY A 187 13.11 8.08 -5.70
C GLY A 187 14.42 8.49 -6.36
N GLY A 188 15.50 8.46 -5.59
CA GLY A 188 16.85 8.63 -6.09
C GLY A 188 17.07 7.72 -7.30
N ASN A 189 17.46 8.35 -8.41
CA ASN A 189 18.14 7.69 -9.51
C ASN A 189 19.46 7.05 -9.04
#